data_AF-A0AAE1EL59-F1
#
_entry.id   AF-A0AAE1EL59-F1
#
_cell.length_a   1.000
_cell.length_b   1.000
_cell.length_c   1.000
_cell.angle_alpha   90.00
_cell.angle_beta   90.00
_cell.angle_gamma   90.00
#
_symmetry.space_group_name_H-M   'P 1'
#
loop_
_entity.id
_entity.type
_entity.pdbx_description
1 polymer ?
#
loop_
_entity_poly.entity_id
_entity_poly.type
_entity_poly.pdbx_seq_one_letter_code
_entity_poly.pdbx_strand_id
1 'polypeptide(L)'
;MGRIWAGTMADETAPGVLEKHKGALYTLNTDLSIATGVDKISLSNGLAWNKEATTMYYIDSSDYAVYAFNYNAASGKIDNRRTVLDYKAASLGEDIPDGMTIDTNGHLWGR
;
A
#
# COMPACT_ATOMS: atom_id res chain seq x y z
N MET A 1 2.61 -16.42 -7.34
CA MET A 1 2.53 -15.93 -5.94
C MET A 1 3.75 -16.45 -5.18
N GLY A 2 4.10 -15.83 -4.05
CA GLY A 2 5.28 -16.21 -3.25
C GLY A 2 6.33 -15.12 -3.06
N ARG A 3 5.94 -13.84 -3.08
CA ARG A 3 6.82 -12.69 -2.81
C ARG A 3 6.44 -12.06 -1.49
N ILE A 4 7.42 -11.51 -0.79
CA ILE A 4 7.19 -10.71 0.41
C ILE A 4 7.15 -9.24 -0.01
N TRP A 5 6.19 -8.50 0.54
CA TRP A 5 6.09 -7.06 0.38
C TRP A 5 6.26 -6.41 1.74
N ALA A 6 7.14 -5.41 1.81
CA ALA A 6 7.44 -4.69 3.04
C ALA A 6 7.79 -3.26 2.70
N GLY A 7 7.20 -2.31 3.40
CA GLY A 7 7.51 -0.90 3.21
C GLY A 7 8.06 -0.26 4.48
N THR A 8 8.56 0.96 4.31
CA THR A 8 9.20 1.72 5.37
C THR A 8 8.27 2.81 5.91
N MET A 9 8.58 3.25 7.12
CA MET A 9 8.12 4.53 7.66
C MET A 9 9.22 5.57 7.44
N ALA A 10 8.84 6.77 7.00
CA ALA A 10 9.76 7.91 6.94
C ALA A 10 10.19 8.36 8.33
N ASP A 11 11.27 9.13 8.42
CA ASP A 11 11.76 9.64 9.71
C ASP A 11 10.71 10.53 10.40
N GLU A 12 10.52 10.31 11.69
CA GLU A 12 9.66 11.11 12.55
C GLU A 12 10.48 12.22 13.20
N THR A 13 10.26 13.46 12.76
CA THR A 13 11.01 14.65 13.22
C THR A 13 10.50 15.21 14.55
N ALA A 14 9.26 14.90 14.89
CA ALA A 14 8.57 15.16 16.14
C ALA A 14 7.39 14.18 16.24
N PRO A 15 6.80 13.93 17.43
CA PRO A 15 5.67 13.02 17.58
C PRO A 15 4.54 13.30 16.58
N GLY A 16 4.25 12.34 15.70
CA GLY A 16 3.25 12.40 14.63
C GLY A 16 3.68 13.17 13.37
N VAL A 17 4.92 13.65 13.28
CA VAL A 17 5.40 14.50 12.18
C VAL A 17 6.46 13.78 11.36
N LEU A 18 6.03 13.19 10.24
CA LEU A 18 6.88 12.47 9.31
C LEU A 18 7.52 13.38 8.26
N GLU A 19 8.79 13.12 7.91
CA GLU A 19 9.39 13.65 6.68
C GLU A 19 8.73 13.01 5.46
N LYS A 20 7.76 13.71 4.87
CA LYS A 20 6.96 13.16 3.77
C LYS A 20 7.80 12.66 2.59
N HIS A 21 7.34 11.57 1.99
CA HIS A 21 7.89 11.00 0.75
C HIS A 21 9.34 10.46 0.87
N LYS A 22 9.79 10.11 2.09
CA LYS A 22 11.11 9.51 2.34
C LYS A 22 11.10 7.99 2.48
N GLY A 23 9.93 7.36 2.43
CA GLY A 23 9.77 5.92 2.45
C GLY A 23 9.62 5.30 1.07
N ALA A 24 9.65 3.97 1.04
CA ALA A 24 9.37 3.14 -0.13
C ALA A 24 8.74 1.81 0.27
N LEU A 25 7.94 1.25 -0.64
CA LEU A 25 7.42 -0.12 -0.58
C LEU A 25 8.29 -1.02 -1.45
N TYR A 26 8.84 -2.07 -0.86
CA TYR A 26 9.73 -3.02 -1.50
C TYR A 26 9.05 -4.37 -1.69
N THR A 27 9.53 -5.11 -2.69
CA THR A 27 9.23 -6.53 -2.87
C THR A 27 10.51 -7.34 -2.81
N LEU A 28 10.49 -8.42 -2.02
CA LEU A 28 11.48 -9.49 -2.07
C LEU A 28 10.97 -10.57 -3.03
N ASN A 29 11.66 -10.71 -4.15
CA ASN A 29 11.35 -11.69 -5.17
C ASN A 29 11.75 -13.11 -4.74
N THR A 30 11.26 -14.10 -5.48
CA THR A 30 11.53 -15.52 -5.23
C THR A 30 12.99 -15.91 -5.46
N ASP A 31 13.76 -15.09 -6.18
CA ASP A 31 15.20 -15.23 -6.38
C ASP A 31 16.02 -14.43 -5.34
N LEU A 32 15.36 -13.93 -4.29
CA LEU A 32 15.92 -13.07 -3.24
C LEU A 32 16.37 -11.68 -3.71
N SER A 33 16.11 -11.30 -4.96
CA SER A 33 16.33 -9.92 -5.40
C SER A 33 15.29 -8.98 -4.77
N ILE A 34 15.73 -7.76 -4.45
CA ILE A 34 14.85 -6.71 -3.93
C ILE A 34 14.55 -5.74 -5.07
N ALA A 35 13.28 -5.40 -5.24
CA ALA A 35 12.84 -4.34 -6.13
C ALA A 35 12.01 -3.31 -5.37
N THR A 36 12.09 -2.05 -5.81
CA THR A 36 11.18 -1.00 -5.33
C THR A 36 9.88 -1.10 -6.12
N GLY A 37 8.76 -1.25 -5.41
CA GLY A 37 7.43 -1.26 -6.01
C GLY A 37 6.79 0.13 -6.05
N VAL A 38 6.85 0.86 -4.93
CA VAL A 38 6.35 2.24 -4.83
C VAL A 38 7.41 3.09 -4.13
N ASP A 39 7.76 4.22 -4.72
CA ASP A 39 8.63 5.22 -4.11
C ASP A 39 7.82 6.40 -3.56
N LYS A 40 8.50 7.30 -2.83
CA LYS A 40 7.92 8.57 -2.37
C LYS A 40 6.66 8.42 -1.52
N ILE A 41 6.63 7.39 -0.68
CA ILE A 41 5.61 7.20 0.35
C ILE A 41 6.11 7.78 1.69
N SER A 42 5.23 7.96 2.68
CA SER A 42 5.66 8.40 4.02
C SER A 42 5.41 7.37 5.11
N LEU A 43 4.30 6.62 5.07
CA LEU A 43 3.97 5.62 6.09
C LEU A 43 3.33 4.39 5.43
N SER A 44 4.16 3.43 5.04
CA SER A 44 3.68 2.18 4.44
C SER A 44 2.82 1.39 5.40
N ASN A 45 1.65 0.93 4.93
CA ASN A 45 0.75 0.17 5.79
C ASN A 45 0.00 -0.96 5.05
N GLY A 46 -1.33 -1.00 5.11
CA GLY A 46 -2.16 -2.10 4.63
C GLY A 46 -1.90 -2.51 3.18
N LEU A 47 -1.91 -3.83 2.95
CA LEU A 47 -1.67 -4.49 1.67
C LEU A 47 -2.73 -5.58 1.48
N ALA A 48 -3.36 -5.62 0.31
CA ALA A 48 -4.27 -6.70 -0.05
C ALA A 48 -4.21 -7.00 -1.56
N TRP A 49 -4.67 -8.17 -1.97
CA TRP A 49 -4.78 -8.56 -3.37
C TRP A 49 -6.16 -9.11 -3.65
N ASN A 50 -6.74 -8.79 -4.80
CA ASN A 50 -7.95 -9.49 -5.23
C ASN A 50 -7.67 -10.98 -5.43
N LYS A 51 -8.76 -11.77 -5.45
CA LYS A 51 -8.71 -13.23 -5.56
C LYS A 51 -7.94 -13.72 -6.80
N GLU A 52 -8.04 -13.01 -7.91
CA GLU A 52 -7.39 -13.34 -9.17
C GLU A 52 -5.91 -12.92 -9.22
N ALA A 53 -5.41 -12.22 -8.19
CA ALA A 53 -4.07 -11.65 -8.14
C ALA A 53 -3.74 -10.78 -9.36
N THR A 54 -4.70 -9.96 -9.80
CA THR A 54 -4.57 -9.00 -10.90
C THR A 54 -4.59 -7.54 -10.42
N THR A 55 -5.01 -7.30 -9.18
CA THR A 55 -5.02 -5.99 -8.53
C THR A 55 -4.39 -6.10 -7.15
N MET A 56 -3.48 -5.18 -6.86
CA MET A 56 -2.90 -4.97 -5.54
C MET A 56 -3.49 -3.68 -4.94
N TYR A 57 -3.94 -3.75 -3.70
CA TYR A 57 -4.41 -2.62 -2.92
C TYR A 57 -3.37 -2.26 -1.87
N TYR A 58 -3.17 -0.97 -1.65
CA TYR A 58 -2.11 -0.45 -0.80
C TYR A 58 -2.52 0.84 -0.10
N ILE A 59 -2.13 0.98 1.16
CA ILE A 59 -2.33 2.18 1.97
C ILE A 59 -0.97 2.84 2.23
N ASP A 60 -0.88 4.12 1.89
CA ASP A 60 0.02 5.05 2.58
C ASP A 60 -0.81 5.83 3.59
N SER A 61 -0.60 5.55 4.88
CA SER A 61 -1.37 6.14 5.97
C SER A 61 -1.32 7.66 5.96
N SER A 62 -0.20 8.24 5.51
CA SER A 62 0.00 9.69 5.48
C SER A 62 -0.78 10.41 4.37
N ASP A 63 -1.17 9.66 3.34
CA ASP A 63 -1.96 10.15 2.21
C ASP A 63 -3.47 10.12 2.50
N TYR A 64 -3.92 9.43 3.56
CA TYR A 64 -5.34 9.21 3.87
C TYR A 64 -6.11 8.57 2.69
N ALA A 65 -5.47 7.62 2.02
CA ALA A 65 -6.01 7.03 0.80
C ALA A 65 -5.66 5.56 0.64
N VAL A 66 -6.57 4.83 0.00
CA VAL A 66 -6.35 3.48 -0.51
C VAL A 66 -6.08 3.58 -2.01
N TYR A 67 -4.96 3.02 -2.44
CA TYR A 67 -4.57 2.90 -3.83
C TYR A 67 -4.81 1.50 -4.35
N ALA A 68 -5.09 1.39 -5.64
CA ALA A 68 -5.02 0.15 -6.39
C ALA A 68 -3.98 0.26 -7.50
N PHE A 69 -3.36 -0.87 -7.81
CA PHE A 69 -2.41 -1.05 -8.89
C PHE A 69 -2.84 -2.26 -9.71
N ASN A 70 -2.56 -2.26 -11.01
CA ASN A 70 -2.53 -3.53 -11.73
C ASN A 70 -1.37 -4.35 -11.16
N TYR A 71 -1.57 -5.64 -10.95
CA TYR A 71 -0.56 -6.55 -10.43
C TYR A 71 -0.34 -7.72 -11.38
N ASN A 72 0.91 -7.94 -11.75
CA ASN A 72 1.31 -9.08 -12.56
C ASN A 72 1.86 -10.19 -11.65
N ALA A 73 1.06 -11.21 -11.37
CA ALA A 73 1.44 -12.29 -10.44
C ALA A 73 2.68 -13.09 -10.87
N ALA A 74 2.98 -13.16 -12.17
CA ALA A 74 4.15 -13.88 -12.70
C ALA A 74 5.44 -13.12 -12.38
N SER A 75 5.48 -11.82 -12.69
CA SER A 75 6.68 -10.98 -12.51
C SER A 75 6.77 -10.29 -11.15
N GLY A 76 5.65 -10.12 -10.44
CA GLY A 76 5.57 -9.32 -9.22
C GLY A 76 5.50 -7.80 -9.46
N LYS A 77 5.41 -7.36 -10.72
CA LYS A 77 5.36 -5.93 -11.05
C LYS A 77 3.98 -5.34 -10.78
N ILE A 78 3.99 -4.07 -10.39
CA ILE A 78 2.81 -3.22 -10.27
C ILE A 78 2.91 -2.02 -11.20
N ASP A 79 1.78 -1.56 -11.69
CA ASP A 79 1.65 -0.31 -12.46
C ASP A 79 0.26 0.31 -12.29
N ASN A 80 0.02 1.45 -12.95
CA ASN A 80 -1.29 2.09 -13.02
C ASN A 80 -1.91 2.40 -11.65
N ARG A 81 -1.17 3.14 -10.81
CA ARG A 81 -1.65 3.64 -9.51
C ARG A 81 -2.93 4.44 -9.71
N ARG A 82 -4.00 4.06 -9.02
CA ARG A 82 -5.27 4.77 -8.98
C ARG A 82 -5.78 4.85 -7.55
N THR A 83 -6.35 5.98 -7.16
CA THR A 83 -7.05 6.11 -5.87
C THR A 83 -8.38 5.38 -5.96
N VAL A 84 -8.65 4.45 -5.03
CA VAL A 84 -9.95 3.76 -4.93
C VAL A 84 -10.78 4.26 -3.75
N LEU A 85 -10.13 4.82 -2.74
CA LEU A 85 -10.78 5.53 -1.64
C LEU A 85 -9.87 6.68 -1.20
N ASP A 86 -10.46 7.87 -1.11
CA ASP A 86 -9.85 9.04 -0.49
C ASP A 86 -10.69 9.35 0.76
N TYR A 87 -10.11 9.21 1.95
CA TYR A 87 -10.83 9.36 3.22
C TYR A 87 -11.32 10.79 3.41
N LYS A 88 -10.55 11.78 2.94
CA LYS A 88 -10.90 13.20 3.05
C LYS A 88 -12.08 13.52 2.14
N ALA A 89 -12.04 13.07 0.89
CA ALA A 89 -13.13 13.26 -0.05
C ALA A 89 -14.41 12.50 0.37
N ALA A 90 -14.25 11.33 0.99
CA ALA A 90 -15.37 10.53 1.49
C ALA A 90 -15.90 10.97 2.85
N SER A 91 -15.30 12.00 3.49
CA SER A 91 -15.68 12.48 4.83
C SER A 91 -15.68 11.37 5.88
N LEU A 92 -14.75 10.43 5.79
CA LEU A 92 -14.64 9.26 6.69
C LEU A 92 -13.98 9.59 8.05
N GLY A 93 -13.71 10.88 8.32
CA GLY A 93 -13.18 11.36 9.60
C GLY A 93 -11.66 11.55 9.61
N GLU A 94 -11.12 11.69 10.82
CA GLU A 94 -9.68 11.87 11.07
C GLU A 94 -8.94 10.54 11.31
N ASP A 95 -9.64 9.41 11.20
CA ASP A 95 -9.04 8.09 11.34
C ASP A 95 -7.98 7.87 10.26
N ILE A 96 -6.79 7.48 10.71
CA ILE A 96 -5.64 7.24 9.85
C ILE A 96 -5.74 5.80 9.32
N PRO A 97 -5.78 5.59 7.99
CA PRO A 97 -5.85 4.25 7.45
C PRO A 97 -4.57 3.47 7.78
N ASP A 98 -4.70 2.24 8.23
CA ASP A 98 -3.64 1.40 8.78
C ASP A 98 -3.62 0.06 8.02
N GLY A 99 -3.72 -1.07 8.74
CA GLY A 99 -3.82 -2.40 8.17
C GLY A 99 -5.12 -2.64 7.40
N MET A 100 -5.03 -3.50 6.37
CA MET A 100 -6.15 -3.85 5.50
C MET A 100 -6.10 -5.33 5.12
N THR A 101 -7.27 -5.92 4.89
CA THR A 101 -7.49 -7.24 4.31
C THR A 101 -8.63 -7.18 3.29
N ILE A 102 -8.88 -8.28 2.58
CA ILE A 102 -9.93 -8.39 1.57
C ILE A 102 -10.72 -9.68 1.77
N ASP A 103 -12.05 -9.58 1.68
CA ASP A 103 -12.93 -10.75 1.79
C ASP A 103 -13.11 -11.50 0.46
N THR A 104 -13.78 -12.65 0.50
CA THR A 104 -14.01 -13.49 -0.69
C THR A 104 -14.95 -12.87 -1.72
N ASN A 105 -15.68 -11.81 -1.35
CA ASN A 105 -16.56 -11.05 -2.23
C ASN A 105 -15.84 -9.83 -2.84
N GLY A 106 -14.58 -9.58 -2.45
CA GLY A 106 -13.77 -8.49 -2.97
C GLY A 106 -13.92 -7.18 -2.19
N HIS A 107 -14.55 -7.17 -1.02
CA HIS A 107 -14.60 -5.97 -0.18
C HIS A 107 -13.33 -5.83 0.65
N LEU A 108 -12.84 -4.59 0.72
CA LEU A 108 -11.70 -4.22 1.57
C LEU A 108 -12.19 -3.94 2.99
N TRP A 109 -11.45 -4.48 3.96
CA TRP A 109 -11.68 -4.29 5.38
C TRP A 109 -10.40 -3.76 6.00
N GLY A 110 -10.48 -2.61 6.67
CA GLY A 110 -9.33 -1.99 7.28
C GLY A 110 -9.74 -1.05 8.39
N ARG A 111 -8.74 -0.54 9.09
CA ARG A 111 -8.85 0.65 9.92
C ARG A 111 -8.37 1.83 9.09
#